data_AF-A0A227IZL4-F1
#
_entry.id   AF-A0A227IZL4-F1
#
_cell.length_a   1.000
_cell.length_b   1.000
_cell.length_c   1.000
_cell.angle_alpha   90.00
_cell.angle_beta   90.00
_cell.angle_gamma   90.00
#
_symmetry.space_group_name_H-M   'P 1'
#
loop_
_entity.id
_entity.type
_entity.pdbx_description
1 polymer ?
#
loop_
_entity_poly.entity_id
_entity_poly.type
_entity_poly.pdbx_seq_one_letter_code
_entity_poly.pdbx_strand_id
1 'polypeptide(L)'
;FPPELKKTPEMREIARQKLAEMGKMTRDELMVCITFIGMVSLWVLGPTLGIHATVTALLGLVFLLLTHTITWDAVLGEKEAWHTITWFA
;
A
#
# COMPACT_ATOMS: atom_id res chain seq x y z
N PHE A 1 -26.69 -8.01 3.03
CA PHE A 1 -26.67 -8.09 1.55
C PHE A 1 -25.74 -9.22 1.15
N PRO A 2 -26.25 -10.33 0.58
CA PRO A 2 -25.37 -11.41 0.13
C PRO A 2 -24.66 -10.97 -1.16
N PRO A 3 -23.35 -11.23 -1.31
CA PRO A 3 -22.63 -10.92 -2.55
C PRO A 3 -23.24 -11.70 -3.72
N GLU A 4 -23.45 -11.01 -4.85
CA GLU A 4 -24.06 -11.58 -6.07
C GLU A 4 -23.13 -12.56 -6.79
N LEU A 5 -21.81 -12.47 -6.57
CA LEU A 5 -20.79 -13.31 -7.19
C LEU A 5 -20.21 -14.30 -6.19
N LYS A 6 -20.79 -15.51 -6.12
CA LYS A 6 -20.39 -16.54 -5.13
C LYS A 6 -19.33 -17.53 -5.62
N LYS A 7 -19.20 -17.75 -6.93
CA LYS A 7 -18.11 -18.55 -7.55
C LYS A 7 -17.96 -18.15 -9.02
N THR A 8 -16.88 -17.44 -9.35
CA THR A 8 -16.52 -17.13 -10.74
C THR A 8 -15.19 -17.81 -11.03
N PRO A 9 -15.18 -19.08 -11.49
CA PRO A 9 -13.94 -19.80 -11.82
C PRO A 9 -13.12 -19.05 -12.89
N GLU A 10 -13.79 -18.31 -13.77
CA GLU A 10 -13.17 -17.48 -14.82
C GLU A 10 -12.30 -16.35 -14.23
N MET A 11 -12.59 -15.86 -13.02
CA MET A 11 -11.76 -14.84 -12.38
C MET A 11 -10.35 -15.33 -12.05
N ARG A 12 -10.16 -16.64 -11.81
CA ARG A 12 -8.81 -17.19 -11.61
C ARG A 12 -8.01 -17.21 -12.90
N GLU A 13 -8.67 -17.43 -14.02
CA GLU A 13 -8.06 -17.53 -15.34
C GLU A 13 -7.72 -16.14 -15.90
N ILE A 14 -8.66 -15.20 -15.74
CA ILE A 14 -8.45 -13.76 -16.02
C ILE A 14 -7.33 -13.20 -15.13
N ALA A 15 -7.28 -13.56 -13.84
CA ALA A 15 -6.20 -13.13 -12.95
C ALA A 15 -4.84 -13.67 -13.40
N ARG A 16 -4.76 -14.93 -13.85
CA ARG A 16 -3.52 -15.52 -14.40
C ARG A 16 -3.07 -14.83 -15.68
N GLN A 17 -4.00 -14.53 -16.59
CA GLN A 17 -3.70 -13.79 -17.81
C GLN A 17 -3.20 -12.37 -17.49
N LYS A 18 -3.88 -11.66 -16.59
CA LYS A 18 -3.47 -10.32 -16.14
C LYS A 18 -2.12 -10.32 -15.43
N LEU A 19 -1.86 -11.31 -14.56
CA LEU A 19 -0.54 -11.51 -13.94
C LEU A 19 0.56 -11.75 -14.98
N ALA A 20 0.27 -12.52 -16.04
CA ALA A 20 1.21 -12.73 -17.13
C ALA A 20 1.43 -11.47 -17.98
N GLU A 21 0.39 -10.67 -18.21
CA GLU A 21 0.46 -9.37 -18.91
C GLU A 21 1.24 -8.31 -18.12
N MET A 22 1.11 -8.28 -16.78
CA MET A 22 1.83 -7.33 -15.92
C MET A 22 3.35 -7.54 -15.96
N GLY A 23 3.83 -8.76 -16.26
CA GLY A 23 5.24 -9.03 -16.48
C GLY A 23 6.07 -9.06 -15.18
N LYS A 24 7.38 -8.74 -15.29
CA LYS A 24 8.31 -8.80 -14.16
C LYS A 24 8.11 -7.58 -13.25
N MET A 25 8.11 -7.83 -11.94
CA MET A 25 8.01 -6.78 -10.94
C MET A 25 9.13 -5.76 -11.12
N THR A 26 8.75 -4.49 -11.22
CA THR A 26 9.65 -3.37 -11.40
C THR A 26 10.42 -3.07 -10.11
N ARG A 27 11.53 -2.33 -10.21
CA ARG A 27 12.36 -1.97 -9.04
C ARG A 27 11.55 -1.11 -8.06
N ASP A 28 10.66 -0.27 -8.58
CA ASP A 28 9.76 0.57 -7.81
C ASP A 28 8.73 -0.26 -7.02
N GLU A 29 8.09 -1.25 -7.65
CA GLU A 29 7.17 -2.16 -6.96
C GLU A 29 7.86 -2.95 -5.84
N LEU A 30 9.11 -3.36 -6.06
CA LEU A 30 9.93 -4.01 -5.03
C LEU A 30 10.19 -3.08 -3.85
N MET A 31 10.46 -1.80 -4.11
CA MET A 31 10.68 -0.80 -3.07
C MET A 31 9.42 -0.54 -2.22
N VAL A 32 8.25 -0.51 -2.86
CA VAL A 32 6.95 -0.45 -2.14
C VAL A 32 6.77 -1.67 -1.26
N CYS A 33 7.03 -2.88 -1.78
CA CYS A 33 6.94 -4.13 -1.01
C CYS A 33 7.88 -4.12 0.21
N ILE A 34 9.13 -3.68 0.04
CA ILE A 34 10.11 -3.59 1.14
C ILE A 34 9.62 -2.62 2.22
N THR A 35 9.12 -1.45 1.82
CA THR A 35 8.57 -0.47 2.77
C THR A 35 7.40 -1.07 3.53
N PHE A 36 6.48 -1.75 2.85
CA PHE A 36 5.31 -2.36 3.48
C PHE A 36 5.72 -3.43 4.51
N ILE A 37 6.65 -4.31 4.15
CA ILE A 37 7.20 -5.32 5.08
C ILE A 37 7.89 -4.64 6.27
N GLY A 38 8.63 -3.56 6.04
CA GLY A 38 9.26 -2.76 7.08
C GLY A 38 8.23 -2.18 8.05
N MET A 39 7.16 -1.57 7.54
CA MET A 39 6.08 -1.01 8.35
C MET A 39 5.35 -2.08 9.17
N VAL A 40 5.02 -3.23 8.58
CA VAL A 40 4.39 -4.35 9.29
C VAL A 40 5.31 -4.87 10.40
N SER A 41 6.60 -5.02 10.11
CA SER A 41 7.60 -5.44 11.11
C SER A 41 7.66 -4.44 12.26
N LEU A 42 7.66 -3.14 11.95
CA LEU A 42 7.69 -2.07 12.95
C LEU A 42 6.38 -1.99 13.76
N TRP A 43 5.23 -2.35 13.17
CA TRP A 43 3.96 -2.45 13.91
C TRP A 43 3.92 -3.64 14.85
N VAL A 44 4.45 -4.80 14.43
CA VAL A 44 4.55 -5.99 15.30
C VAL A 44 5.53 -5.74 16.45
N LEU A 45 6.63 -5.02 16.19
CA LEU A 45 7.62 -4.61 17.20
C LEU A 45 7.25 -3.30 17.93
N GLY A 46 6.23 -2.59 17.48
CA GLY A 46 5.82 -1.29 18.01
C GLY A 46 5.52 -1.32 19.51
N PRO A 47 4.78 -2.31 20.03
CA PRO A 47 4.57 -2.47 21.48
C PRO A 47 5.86 -2.72 22.27
N THR A 48 6.87 -3.35 21.65
CA THR A 48 8.16 -3.64 22.30
C THR A 48 9.11 -2.44 22.30
N LEU A 49 8.99 -1.55 21.32
CA LEU A 49 9.84 -0.38 21.12
C LEU A 49 9.19 0.94 21.60
N GLY A 50 7.92 0.91 22.01
CA GLY A 50 7.16 2.11 22.39
C GLY A 50 6.81 3.03 21.22
N ILE A 51 6.83 2.51 19.98
CA ILE A 51 6.57 3.31 18.78
C ILE A 51 5.07 3.25 18.45
N HIS A 52 4.44 4.42 18.35
CA HIS A 52 3.05 4.52 17.91
C HIS A 52 2.90 4.18 16.43
N ALA A 53 1.76 3.57 16.08
CA ALA A 53 1.45 3.20 14.70
C ALA A 53 1.49 4.39 13.73
N THR A 54 1.13 5.59 14.20
CA THR A 54 1.19 6.85 13.45
C THR A 54 2.61 7.25 13.07
N VAL A 55 3.57 7.08 13.99
CA VAL A 55 5.00 7.37 13.74
C VAL A 55 5.57 6.42 12.69
N THR A 56 5.19 5.14 12.76
CA THR A 56 5.56 4.13 11.76
C THR A 56 5.02 4.49 10.38
N ALA A 57 3.76 4.92 10.29
CA ALA A 57 3.12 5.34 9.04
C ALA A 57 3.81 6.57 8.42
N LEU A 58 4.11 7.58 9.24
CA LEU A 58 4.85 8.77 8.81
C LEU A 58 6.27 8.42 8.34
N LEU A 59 6.98 7.54 9.06
CA LEU A 59 8.30 7.06 8.65
C LEU A 59 8.25 6.33 7.31
N GLY A 60 7.26 5.45 7.11
CA GLY A 60 7.05 4.76 5.84
C GLY A 60 6.79 5.71 4.68
N LEU A 61 5.96 6.74 4.90
CA LEU A 61 5.69 7.78 3.89
C LEU A 61 6.96 8.56 3.52
N VAL A 62 7.73 9.01 4.51
CA VAL A 62 8.99 9.72 4.29
C VAL A 62 9.99 8.83 3.54
N PHE A 63 10.06 7.54 3.92
CA PHE A 63 10.93 6.58 3.24
C PHE A 63 10.54 6.41 1.76
N LEU A 64 9.25 6.25 1.45
CA LEU A 64 8.76 6.12 0.06
C LEU A 64 9.03 7.36 -0.80
N LEU A 65 8.94 8.55 -0.20
CA LEU A 65 9.30 9.80 -0.86
C LEU A 65 10.80 9.90 -1.12
N LEU A 66 11.64 9.50 -0.15
CA LEU A 66 13.11 9.49 -0.30
C LEU A 66 13.58 8.46 -1.33
N THR A 67 12.90 7.32 -1.44
CA THR A 67 13.21 6.30 -2.45
C THR A 67 12.70 6.67 -3.84
N HIS A 68 12.04 7.84 -3.98
CA HIS A 68 11.45 8.38 -5.21
C HIS A 68 10.48 7.40 -5.90
N THR A 69 9.98 6.43 -5.12
CA THR A 69 9.03 5.42 -5.55
C THR A 69 7.63 6.03 -5.70
N ILE A 70 7.34 7.03 -4.86
CA ILE A 70 6.19 7.90 -4.98
C ILE A 70 6.69 9.34 -5.11
N THR A 71 6.13 10.09 -6.05
CA THR A 71 6.39 11.52 -6.19
C THR A 71 5.53 12.33 -5.23
N TRP A 72 6.06 13.45 -4.76
CA TRP A 72 5.31 14.39 -3.91
C TRP A 72 4.00 14.85 -4.56
N ASP A 73 4.02 15.03 -5.88
CA ASP A 73 2.83 15.40 -6.67
C ASP A 73 1.74 14.33 -6.62
N ALA A 74 2.11 13.04 -6.65
CA ALA A 74 1.15 11.93 -6.53
C ALA A 74 0.49 11.90 -5.13
N VAL A 75 1.24 12.20 -4.06
CA VAL A 75 0.68 12.29 -2.69
C VAL A 75 -0.31 13.45 -2.56
N LEU A 76 0.02 14.61 -3.14
CA LEU A 76 -0.88 15.76 -3.16
C LEU A 76 -2.11 15.52 -4.06
N GLY A 77 -1.94 14.75 -5.14
CA GLY A 77 -3.00 14.38 -6.08
C GLY A 77 -4.00 13.36 -5.54
N GLU A 78 -3.68 12.68 -4.43
CA GLU A 78 -4.52 11.63 -3.82
C GLU A 78 -5.73 12.21 -3.07
N LYS A 79 -6.74 12.64 -3.83
CA LYS A 79 -7.95 13.32 -3.31
C LYS A 79 -8.69 12.50 -2.26
N GLU A 80 -8.66 11.16 -2.34
CA GLU A 80 -9.33 10.27 -1.39
C GLU A 80 -8.75 10.39 0.04
N ALA A 81 -7.42 10.49 0.14
CA ALA A 81 -6.75 10.67 1.43
C ALA A 81 -7.10 12.02 2.06
N TRP A 82 -7.10 13.09 1.26
CA TRP A 82 -7.48 14.43 1.71
C TRP A 82 -8.94 14.50 2.13
N HIS A 83 -9.85 13.89 1.37
CA HIS A 83 -11.28 13.83 1.71
C HIS A 83 -11.51 13.17 3.07
N THR A 84 -10.78 12.08 3.34
CA THR A 84 -10.83 11.37 4.63
C THR A 84 -10.34 12.27 5.77
N ILE A 85 -9.21 12.96 5.59
CA ILE A 85 -8.70 13.91 6.60
C ILE A 85 -9.71 15.03 6.85
N THR A 86 -10.30 15.63 5.81
CA THR A 86 -11.27 16.73 5.98
C THR A 86 -12.57 16.31 6.64
N TRP A 87 -12.93 15.03 6.55
CA TRP A 87 -14.16 14.52 7.16
C TRP A 87 -13.94 14.09 8.62
N PHE A 88 -12.76 13.56 8.95
CA PHE A 88 -12.40 13.16 10.31
C PHE A 88 -11.77 14.28 11.17
N ALA A 89 -11.33 15.39 10.57
CA ALA A 89 -10.81 16.58 11.25
C ALA A 89 -11.95 17.50 11.75
#